data_AF-A0A7Y9HPZ6-F1
#
_entry.id   AF-A0A7Y9HPZ6-F1
#
_cell.length_a   1.000
_cell.length_b   1.000
_cell.length_c   1.000
_cell.angle_alpha   90.00
_cell.angle_beta   90.00
_cell.angle_gamma   90.00
#
_symmetry.space_group_name_H-M   'P 1'
#
loop_
_entity.id
_entity.type
_entity.pdbx_description
1 polymer ?
#
loop_
_entity_poly.entity_id
_entity_poly.type
_entity_poly.pdbx_seq_one_letter_code
_entity_poly.pdbx_strand_id
1 'polypeptide(L)'
;MTDSDDPPITVYGTAGLNGVNDPDTGGQRDITLPHWPSRVMPASGSDGHADIIDTSTGIIHSFYKLRNTNGRWTASMYGWSRIDGRGWGDAAHWSQGARASGVPSSGGLIRRHEVNDGAPYYKHALAMSLPTHSLANGISAPSYVYPATTADTGAASFTGALPLGARMMLPASFDLSRIKNPDLRKVANTLKVYGAYVVDSNYDTAYSIYVENGSGFSLMPNGWDTSVVDELELIRAALRQVVGAEGWVNGNNASLPADDDDPLLSMRGRWVHTGTSVTGPGAFRTWEQAIVFPDTKTRISQTNYTTLSKVNWGKPVAGRKMRFKSVASGGARIRLQVKTGPSVAFDSGFLQNDTGASFTWPGTENGAVSVVLIAESGVNMPSSVRGVLSAD
;
A
#
# COMPACT_ATOMS: atom_id res chain seq x y z
N MET A 1 -6.47 -12.98 -12.81
CA MET A 1 -5.34 -12.50 -13.64
C MET A 1 -5.92 -12.12 -14.99
N THR A 2 -5.32 -11.14 -15.65
CA THR A 2 -5.72 -10.69 -16.99
C THR A 2 -4.99 -11.46 -18.08
N ASP A 3 -5.64 -11.57 -19.22
CA ASP A 3 -5.03 -11.87 -20.51
C ASP A 3 -4.93 -10.59 -21.36
N SER A 4 -4.00 -10.53 -22.31
CA SER A 4 -3.80 -9.34 -23.16
C SER A 4 -5.01 -8.99 -24.04
N ASP A 5 -5.88 -9.98 -24.28
CA ASP A 5 -7.07 -9.84 -25.11
C ASP A 5 -8.33 -9.52 -24.28
N ASP A 6 -8.21 -9.46 -22.94
CA ASP A 6 -9.33 -9.06 -22.08
C ASP A 6 -9.75 -7.61 -22.44
N PRO A 7 -11.06 -7.34 -22.61
CA PRO A 7 -11.52 -6.01 -22.99
C PRO A 7 -11.36 -5.01 -21.85
N PRO A 8 -11.26 -3.70 -22.17
CA PRO A 8 -11.24 -2.68 -21.14
C PRO A 8 -12.62 -2.54 -20.47
N ILE A 9 -12.61 -2.26 -19.16
CA ILE A 9 -13.82 -1.90 -18.40
C ILE A 9 -13.55 -0.65 -17.58
N THR A 10 -14.58 0.19 -17.48
CA THR A 10 -14.62 1.33 -16.57
C THR A 10 -15.41 1.00 -15.31
N VAL A 11 -14.79 1.23 -14.16
CA VAL A 11 -15.40 1.15 -12.84
C VAL A 11 -15.77 2.56 -12.38
N TYR A 12 -17.03 2.72 -11.97
CA TYR A 12 -17.58 4.00 -11.52
C TYR A 12 -17.62 4.09 -9.99
N GLY A 13 -17.83 5.30 -9.47
CA GLY A 13 -18.13 5.48 -8.05
C GLY A 13 -19.42 4.78 -7.62
N THR A 14 -19.46 4.29 -6.38
CA THR A 14 -20.73 3.89 -5.74
C THR A 14 -21.68 5.09 -5.60
N ALA A 15 -22.97 4.82 -5.42
CA ALA A 15 -23.99 5.87 -5.28
C ALA A 15 -23.58 6.95 -4.25
N GLY A 16 -23.70 8.22 -4.65
CA GLY A 16 -23.29 9.38 -3.86
C GLY A 16 -21.84 9.84 -4.05
N LEU A 17 -21.02 9.13 -4.84
CA LEU A 17 -19.67 9.55 -5.22
C LEU A 17 -19.62 10.06 -6.66
N ASN A 18 -18.73 11.02 -6.96
CA ASN A 18 -18.50 11.56 -8.30
C ASN A 18 -17.47 10.73 -9.11
N GLY A 19 -17.19 9.50 -8.65
CA GLY A 19 -16.14 8.62 -9.15
C GLY A 19 -15.68 7.68 -8.03
N VAL A 20 -14.76 6.78 -8.34
CA VAL A 20 -14.10 5.94 -7.33
C VAL A 20 -13.11 6.81 -6.55
N ASN A 21 -13.09 6.71 -5.21
CA ASN A 21 -12.05 7.39 -4.43
C ASN A 21 -10.69 6.80 -4.79
N ASP A 22 -9.74 7.64 -5.18
CA ASP A 22 -8.38 7.27 -5.54
C ASP A 22 -7.41 8.06 -4.64
N PRO A 23 -7.00 7.47 -3.51
CA PRO A 23 -6.03 8.06 -2.58
C PRO A 23 -4.72 8.50 -3.23
N ASP A 24 -4.32 7.86 -4.33
CA ASP A 24 -3.09 8.17 -5.04
C ASP A 24 -3.19 9.51 -5.77
N THR A 25 -4.36 9.82 -6.33
CA THR A 25 -4.61 11.15 -6.92
C THR A 25 -5.11 12.19 -5.91
N GLY A 26 -5.56 11.74 -4.73
CA GLY A 26 -6.19 12.59 -3.72
C GLY A 26 -7.60 13.06 -4.10
N GLY A 27 -8.27 12.36 -5.03
CA GLY A 27 -9.56 12.75 -5.58
C GLY A 27 -10.47 11.58 -5.93
N GLN A 28 -11.57 11.88 -6.62
CA GLN A 28 -12.52 10.91 -7.16
C GLN A 28 -12.43 10.91 -8.67
N ARG A 29 -12.40 9.72 -9.29
CA ARG A 29 -12.43 9.56 -10.75
C ARG A 29 -12.95 8.18 -11.13
N ASP A 30 -13.45 8.05 -12.34
CA ASP A 30 -13.69 6.74 -12.92
C ASP A 30 -12.35 6.04 -13.22
N ILE A 31 -12.35 4.71 -13.06
CA ILE A 31 -11.16 3.88 -13.21
C ILE A 31 -11.35 2.98 -14.41
N THR A 32 -10.66 3.26 -15.51
CA THR A 32 -10.63 2.38 -16.69
C THR A 32 -9.40 1.48 -16.61
N LEU A 33 -9.63 0.17 -16.60
CA LEU A 33 -8.57 -0.83 -16.73
C LEU A 33 -8.46 -1.25 -18.20
N PRO A 34 -7.23 -1.41 -18.74
CA PRO A 34 -7.04 -1.86 -20.11
C PRO A 34 -7.49 -3.31 -20.31
N HIS A 35 -7.33 -4.15 -19.29
CA HIS A 35 -7.64 -5.58 -19.34
C HIS A 35 -8.53 -5.95 -18.15
N TRP A 36 -9.78 -6.36 -18.43
CA TRP A 36 -10.72 -6.80 -17.41
C TRP A 36 -11.09 -8.28 -17.57
N PRO A 37 -10.71 -9.15 -16.62
CA PRO A 37 -11.03 -10.57 -16.73
C PRO A 37 -12.54 -10.81 -16.62
N SER A 38 -13.10 -11.60 -17.53
CA SER A 38 -14.54 -11.91 -17.55
C SER A 38 -15.06 -12.57 -16.27
N ARG A 39 -14.18 -13.23 -15.50
CA ARG A 39 -14.50 -13.99 -14.28
C ARG A 39 -14.18 -13.25 -12.99
N VAL A 40 -14.01 -11.92 -13.02
CA VAL A 40 -13.83 -11.12 -11.81
C VAL A 40 -14.99 -11.34 -10.84
N MET A 41 -14.66 -11.78 -9.63
CA MET A 41 -15.63 -12.07 -8.58
C MET A 41 -15.17 -11.41 -7.27
N PRO A 42 -15.76 -10.27 -6.89
CA PRO A 42 -15.49 -9.63 -5.61
C PRO A 42 -15.87 -10.51 -4.42
N ALA A 43 -15.27 -10.25 -3.26
CA ALA A 43 -15.71 -10.87 -2.01
C ALA A 43 -17.20 -10.63 -1.73
N SER A 44 -17.89 -11.68 -1.27
CA SER A 44 -19.32 -11.64 -0.95
C SER A 44 -19.64 -10.81 0.30
N GLY A 45 -18.66 -10.65 1.20
CA GLY A 45 -18.75 -9.76 2.37
C GLY A 45 -18.95 -8.30 1.98
N SER A 46 -19.35 -7.47 2.95
CA SER A 46 -19.70 -6.04 2.76
C SER A 46 -18.61 -5.24 2.04
N ASP A 47 -17.34 -5.57 2.28
CA ASP A 47 -16.20 -4.83 1.74
C ASP A 47 -15.92 -5.11 0.28
N GLY A 48 -16.44 -6.20 -0.29
CA GLY A 48 -16.35 -6.43 -1.74
C GLY A 48 -14.94 -6.34 -2.31
N HIS A 49 -13.93 -6.74 -1.53
CA HIS A 49 -12.54 -6.69 -1.95
C HIS A 49 -12.33 -7.51 -3.21
N ALA A 50 -11.59 -6.94 -4.15
CA ALA A 50 -11.23 -7.58 -5.40
C ALA A 50 -9.90 -7.02 -5.91
N ASP A 51 -8.99 -7.92 -6.23
CA ASP A 51 -7.74 -7.57 -6.91
C ASP A 51 -7.73 -8.14 -8.32
N ILE A 52 -7.36 -7.31 -9.29
CA ILE A 52 -7.13 -7.70 -10.68
C ILE A 52 -5.64 -7.55 -10.94
N ILE A 53 -4.97 -8.68 -11.14
CA ILE A 53 -3.54 -8.73 -11.47
C ILE A 53 -3.40 -8.60 -12.98
N ASP A 54 -2.92 -7.45 -13.44
CA ASP A 54 -2.59 -7.18 -14.84
C ASP A 54 -1.10 -7.43 -15.09
N THR A 55 -0.80 -8.58 -15.71
CA THR A 55 0.58 -9.01 -15.96
C THR A 55 1.24 -8.22 -17.10
N SER A 56 0.47 -7.65 -18.01
CA SER A 56 0.97 -6.87 -19.15
C SER A 56 1.51 -5.50 -18.71
N THR A 57 0.86 -4.87 -17.73
CA THR A 57 1.27 -3.59 -17.15
C THR A 57 2.11 -3.77 -15.88
N GLY A 58 2.12 -4.98 -15.30
CA GLY A 58 2.81 -5.28 -14.05
C GLY A 58 2.13 -4.68 -12.82
N ILE A 59 0.82 -4.43 -12.89
CA ILE A 59 0.04 -3.75 -11.85
C ILE A 59 -1.01 -4.68 -11.24
N ILE A 60 -1.17 -4.60 -9.93
CA ILE A 60 -2.29 -5.15 -9.19
C ILE A 60 -3.27 -4.01 -8.94
N HIS A 61 -4.45 -4.08 -9.55
CA HIS A 61 -5.56 -3.17 -9.33
C HIS A 61 -6.40 -3.65 -8.15
N SER A 62 -6.48 -2.86 -7.08
CA SER A 62 -7.14 -3.27 -5.84
C SER A 62 -8.37 -2.41 -5.57
N PHE A 63 -9.52 -3.04 -5.36
CA PHE A 63 -10.79 -2.34 -5.17
C PHE A 63 -11.41 -2.62 -3.80
N TYR A 64 -12.04 -1.58 -3.25
CA TYR A 64 -12.92 -1.66 -2.09
C TYR A 64 -14.37 -1.41 -2.54
N LYS A 65 -15.26 -2.25 -2.05
CA LYS A 65 -16.69 -2.33 -2.39
C LYS A 65 -16.94 -2.52 -3.87
N LEU A 66 -16.16 -3.37 -4.54
CA LEU A 66 -16.39 -3.68 -5.93
C LEU A 66 -17.70 -4.47 -6.08
N ARG A 67 -18.60 -3.97 -6.93
CA ARG A 67 -19.91 -4.58 -7.22
C ARG A 67 -20.20 -4.49 -8.70
N ASN A 68 -20.84 -5.52 -9.23
CA ASN A 68 -21.45 -5.51 -10.55
C ASN A 68 -22.97 -5.57 -10.38
N THR A 69 -23.66 -4.52 -10.82
CA THR A 69 -25.12 -4.48 -10.84
C THR A 69 -25.57 -4.23 -12.28
N ASN A 70 -26.23 -5.22 -12.88
CA ASN A 70 -26.74 -5.14 -14.27
C ASN A 70 -25.66 -4.76 -15.30
N GLY A 71 -24.46 -5.32 -15.16
CA GLY A 71 -23.33 -5.05 -16.06
C GLY A 71 -22.54 -3.78 -15.74
N ARG A 72 -22.96 -3.00 -14.75
CA ARG A 72 -22.25 -1.79 -14.31
C ARG A 72 -21.36 -2.09 -13.12
N TRP A 73 -20.06 -1.94 -13.30
CA TRP A 73 -19.08 -2.04 -12.22
C TRP A 73 -19.00 -0.74 -11.42
N THR A 74 -19.06 -0.86 -10.10
CA THR A 74 -18.89 0.26 -9.17
C THR A 74 -17.96 -0.12 -8.02
N ALA A 75 -17.22 0.85 -7.50
CA ALA A 75 -16.36 0.70 -6.33
C ALA A 75 -16.36 1.99 -5.49
N SER A 76 -16.12 1.85 -4.19
CA SER A 76 -15.97 3.01 -3.30
C SER A 76 -14.54 3.53 -3.29
N MET A 77 -13.55 2.66 -3.46
CA MET A 77 -12.14 3.06 -3.53
C MET A 77 -11.32 2.15 -4.46
N TYR A 78 -10.26 2.73 -5.02
CA TYR A 78 -9.25 2.08 -5.84
C TYR A 78 -7.86 2.36 -5.28
N GLY A 79 -7.02 1.34 -5.25
CA GLY A 79 -5.58 1.42 -5.02
C GLY A 79 -4.84 0.56 -6.02
N TRP A 80 -3.52 0.69 -6.09
CA TRP A 80 -2.71 -0.11 -6.98
C TRP A 80 -1.36 -0.46 -6.36
N SER A 81 -0.83 -1.61 -6.74
CA SER A 81 0.50 -2.11 -6.35
C SER A 81 1.26 -2.63 -7.57
N ARG A 82 2.59 -2.64 -7.48
CA ARG A 82 3.46 -3.36 -8.43
C ARG A 82 3.39 -4.86 -8.16
N ILE A 83 3.32 -5.68 -9.21
CA ILE A 83 3.33 -7.16 -9.06
C ILE A 83 4.68 -7.67 -8.53
N ASP A 84 5.77 -6.98 -8.88
CA ASP A 84 7.14 -7.25 -8.43
C ASP A 84 7.53 -6.42 -7.19
N GLY A 85 6.57 -5.74 -6.58
CA GLY A 85 6.77 -4.98 -5.35
C GLY A 85 6.75 -5.86 -4.10
N ARG A 86 7.01 -5.23 -2.94
CA ARG A 86 7.01 -5.89 -1.63
C ARG A 86 5.64 -6.38 -1.14
N GLY A 87 4.55 -6.03 -1.83
CA GLY A 87 3.18 -6.30 -1.41
C GLY A 87 2.65 -5.38 -0.29
N TRP A 88 3.38 -4.31 0.02
CA TRP A 88 3.06 -3.29 1.01
C TRP A 88 3.35 -1.89 0.44
N GLY A 89 2.60 -0.88 0.90
CA GLY A 89 2.81 0.53 0.55
C GLY A 89 4.20 1.04 0.93
N ASP A 90 4.80 1.98 0.21
CA ASP A 90 6.07 2.61 0.66
C ASP A 90 5.82 3.93 1.41
N ALA A 91 6.89 4.53 1.93
CA ALA A 91 6.81 5.79 2.65
C ALA A 91 6.19 6.90 1.79
N ALA A 92 6.43 6.99 0.48
CA ALA A 92 5.83 7.97 -0.42
C ALA A 92 4.34 7.70 -0.70
N HIS A 93 3.90 6.43 -0.59
CA HIS A 93 2.56 5.99 -0.97
C HIS A 93 1.74 5.43 0.19
N TRP A 94 1.00 6.31 0.86
CA TRP A 94 0.19 5.92 2.02
C TRP A 94 -0.92 4.87 1.77
N SER A 95 -1.33 4.60 0.52
CA SER A 95 -2.22 3.49 0.15
C SER A 95 -1.83 2.96 -1.23
N GLN A 96 -1.37 1.70 -1.28
CA GLN A 96 -1.09 0.94 -2.51
C GLN A 96 -2.00 -0.29 -2.62
N GLY A 97 -3.16 -0.22 -1.99
CA GLY A 97 -4.17 -1.26 -2.04
C GLY A 97 -5.40 -0.91 -1.21
N ALA A 98 -6.45 -1.70 -1.38
CA ALA A 98 -7.78 -1.37 -0.91
C ALA A 98 -8.04 -1.67 0.57
N ARG A 99 -7.18 -2.43 1.25
CA ARG A 99 -7.36 -2.74 2.68
C ARG A 99 -6.99 -1.56 3.57
N ALA A 100 -7.51 -1.56 4.79
CA ALA A 100 -7.27 -0.51 5.78
C ALA A 100 -5.78 -0.24 6.05
N SER A 101 -4.93 -1.25 5.99
CA SER A 101 -3.46 -1.13 6.15
C SER A 101 -2.72 -0.55 4.93
N GLY A 102 -3.42 -0.34 3.81
CA GLY A 102 -2.86 0.17 2.55
C GLY A 102 -2.30 -0.91 1.63
N VAL A 103 -2.58 -2.19 1.90
CA VAL A 103 -2.12 -3.34 1.10
C VAL A 103 -3.18 -3.85 0.13
N PRO A 104 -2.79 -4.44 -1.01
CA PRO A 104 -3.72 -5.13 -1.90
C PRO A 104 -4.33 -6.36 -1.21
N SER A 105 -5.56 -6.73 -1.55
CA SER A 105 -6.26 -7.85 -0.89
C SER A 105 -5.62 -9.22 -1.16
N SER A 106 -4.84 -9.33 -2.23
CA SER A 106 -4.02 -10.48 -2.59
C SER A 106 -2.75 -10.61 -1.75
N GLY A 107 -2.35 -9.55 -1.03
CA GLY A 107 -1.24 -9.58 -0.07
C GLY A 107 -1.57 -10.47 1.13
N GLY A 108 -0.72 -11.46 1.40
CA GLY A 108 -0.87 -12.41 2.52
C GLY A 108 -2.07 -13.36 2.44
N LEU A 109 -2.79 -13.38 1.32
CA LEU A 109 -3.94 -14.25 1.10
C LEU A 109 -3.49 -15.71 0.93
N ILE A 110 -4.15 -16.66 1.60
CA ILE A 110 -3.98 -18.09 1.27
C ILE A 110 -4.60 -18.33 -0.12
N ARG A 111 -3.80 -18.77 -1.09
CA ARG A 111 -4.24 -18.98 -2.46
C ARG A 111 -4.75 -20.40 -2.67
N ARG A 112 -5.68 -20.56 -3.61
CA ARG A 112 -6.34 -21.83 -3.93
C ARG A 112 -5.36 -22.97 -4.20
N HIS A 113 -4.28 -22.70 -4.91
CA HIS A 113 -3.27 -23.71 -5.23
C HIS A 113 -2.45 -24.15 -4.01
N GLU A 114 -2.41 -23.34 -2.95
CA GLU A 114 -1.63 -23.65 -1.75
C GLU A 114 -2.44 -24.47 -0.75
N VAL A 115 -3.78 -24.50 -0.83
CA VAL A 115 -4.61 -25.21 0.16
C VAL A 115 -4.23 -26.69 0.25
N ASN A 116 -4.17 -27.38 -0.89
CA ASN A 116 -3.97 -28.83 -0.98
C ASN A 116 -2.64 -29.23 -1.64
N ASP A 117 -1.61 -28.40 -1.55
CA ASP A 117 -0.28 -28.66 -2.17
C ASP A 117 0.58 -29.70 -1.41
N GLY A 118 0.08 -30.24 -0.29
CA GLY A 118 0.81 -31.19 0.55
C GLY A 118 1.93 -30.57 1.41
N ALA A 119 2.17 -29.25 1.32
CA ALA A 119 3.16 -28.57 2.11
C ALA A 119 2.71 -28.42 3.58
N PRO A 120 3.64 -28.46 4.54
CA PRO A 120 3.31 -28.36 5.97
C PRO A 120 2.89 -26.95 6.41
N TYR A 121 3.14 -25.91 5.60
CA TYR A 121 2.81 -24.51 5.85
C TYR A 121 2.75 -23.73 4.52
N TYR A 122 2.11 -22.56 4.54
CA TYR A 122 2.14 -21.58 3.45
C TYR A 122 3.48 -20.83 3.47
N LYS A 123 4.10 -20.59 2.30
CA LYS A 123 5.46 -20.01 2.20
C LYS A 123 5.47 -18.48 2.22
N HIS A 124 4.59 -17.88 3.01
CA HIS A 124 4.49 -16.44 3.20
C HIS A 124 3.78 -16.12 4.52
N ALA A 125 3.92 -14.88 5.00
CA ALA A 125 3.12 -14.38 6.11
C ALA A 125 1.66 -14.24 5.68
N LEU A 126 0.74 -14.59 6.58
CA LEU A 126 -0.70 -14.54 6.30
C LEU A 126 -1.24 -13.12 6.51
N ALA A 127 -2.38 -12.83 5.88
CA ALA A 127 -3.18 -11.65 6.17
C ALA A 127 -4.21 -11.98 7.25
N MET A 128 -4.32 -11.11 8.24
CA MET A 128 -5.23 -11.21 9.37
C MET A 128 -6.07 -9.95 9.55
N SER A 129 -7.31 -10.10 10.00
CA SER A 129 -8.06 -9.00 10.61
C SER A 129 -8.43 -9.29 12.05
N LEU A 130 -8.61 -8.23 12.81
CA LEU A 130 -8.95 -8.25 14.23
C LEU A 130 -10.18 -7.36 14.49
N PRO A 131 -10.94 -7.63 15.56
CA PRO A 131 -12.09 -6.82 15.87
C PRO A 131 -11.65 -5.43 16.38
N THR A 132 -12.49 -4.42 16.19
CA THR A 132 -12.16 -3.01 16.51
C THR A 132 -11.80 -2.79 17.99
N HIS A 133 -12.28 -3.64 18.90
CA HIS A 133 -11.92 -3.59 20.32
C HIS A 133 -10.54 -4.20 20.65
N SER A 134 -9.88 -4.84 19.67
CA SER A 134 -8.49 -5.28 19.77
C SER A 134 -7.51 -4.29 19.12
N LEU A 135 -8.00 -3.48 18.17
CA LEU A 135 -7.18 -2.56 17.38
C LEU A 135 -6.90 -1.23 18.08
N ALA A 136 -5.71 -0.66 17.81
CA ALA A 136 -5.28 0.64 18.31
C ALA A 136 -5.97 1.80 17.58
N ASN A 137 -6.14 2.92 18.29
CA ASN A 137 -6.95 4.05 17.82
C ASN A 137 -6.19 5.27 17.31
N GLY A 138 -4.86 5.25 17.35
CA GLY A 138 -4.03 6.39 16.97
C GLY A 138 -3.92 7.49 18.04
N ILE A 139 -4.59 7.32 19.20
CA ILE A 139 -4.57 8.25 20.33
C ILE A 139 -3.76 7.67 21.48
N SER A 140 -4.13 6.48 21.98
CA SER A 140 -3.42 5.79 23.08
C SER A 140 -2.23 4.97 22.59
N ALA A 141 -2.29 4.51 21.35
CA ALA A 141 -1.22 3.82 20.63
C ALA A 141 -1.36 4.12 19.13
N PRO A 142 -0.28 4.05 18.33
CA PRO A 142 -0.35 4.24 16.89
C PRO A 142 -1.40 3.32 16.26
N SER A 143 -2.27 3.83 15.38
CA SER A 143 -3.29 3.00 14.71
C SER A 143 -2.68 2.06 13.65
N TYR A 144 -1.47 2.36 13.20
CA TYR A 144 -0.68 1.52 12.32
C TYR A 144 0.81 1.66 12.62
N VAL A 145 1.58 0.62 12.29
CA VAL A 145 3.04 0.56 12.34
C VAL A 145 3.58 -0.01 11.03
N TYR A 146 4.87 0.18 10.77
CA TYR A 146 5.53 -0.47 9.64
C TYR A 146 5.25 -1.99 9.67
N PRO A 147 4.93 -2.63 8.52
CA PRO A 147 4.94 -2.08 7.15
C PRO A 147 3.64 -1.42 6.69
N ALA A 148 2.58 -1.35 7.50
CA ALA A 148 1.34 -0.69 7.13
C ALA A 148 1.56 0.82 6.97
N THR A 149 0.91 1.42 5.98
CA THR A 149 1.09 2.85 5.65
C THR A 149 -0.11 3.72 6.03
N THR A 150 -1.23 3.09 6.38
CA THR A 150 -2.46 3.75 6.79
C THR A 150 -3.27 2.86 7.73
N ALA A 151 -4.34 3.42 8.29
CA ALA A 151 -5.37 2.72 9.03
C ALA A 151 -6.76 3.10 8.54
N ASP A 152 -7.79 2.43 9.08
CA ASP A 152 -9.18 2.79 8.87
C ASP A 152 -9.45 4.25 9.23
N THR A 153 -10.30 4.92 8.42
CA THR A 153 -10.74 6.30 8.72
C THR A 153 -11.51 6.39 10.04
N GLY A 154 -12.12 5.27 10.48
CA GLY A 154 -12.79 5.13 11.77
C GLY A 154 -11.89 4.75 12.94
N ALA A 155 -10.56 4.65 12.76
CA ALA A 155 -9.67 4.11 13.80
C ALA A 155 -9.78 4.81 15.16
N ALA A 156 -10.12 6.11 15.19
CA ALA A 156 -10.29 6.86 16.44
C ALA A 156 -11.39 6.29 17.38
N SER A 157 -12.33 5.49 16.87
CA SER A 157 -13.36 4.82 17.69
C SER A 157 -12.93 3.46 18.25
N PHE A 158 -11.75 2.96 17.87
CA PHE A 158 -11.23 1.68 18.33
C PHE A 158 -10.80 1.77 19.80
N THR A 159 -10.81 0.64 20.51
CA THR A 159 -10.58 0.61 21.97
C THR A 159 -9.46 -0.32 22.42
N GLY A 160 -8.81 -1.01 21.48
CA GLY A 160 -7.69 -1.90 21.77
C GLY A 160 -6.33 -1.23 21.65
N ALA A 161 -5.31 -2.07 21.42
CA ALA A 161 -3.90 -1.64 21.44
C ALA A 161 -3.06 -2.19 20.29
N LEU A 162 -3.61 -3.09 19.45
CA LEU A 162 -2.86 -3.70 18.34
C LEU A 162 -2.94 -2.81 17.09
N PRO A 163 -1.82 -2.29 16.57
CA PRO A 163 -1.83 -1.50 15.35
C PRO A 163 -2.05 -2.38 14.11
N LEU A 164 -2.61 -1.80 13.04
CA LEU A 164 -2.44 -2.39 11.71
C LEU A 164 -0.95 -2.45 11.34
N GLY A 165 -0.55 -3.45 10.57
CA GLY A 165 0.85 -3.76 10.29
C GLY A 165 1.55 -4.55 11.39
N ALA A 166 0.93 -4.77 12.57
CA ALA A 166 1.47 -5.68 13.57
C ALA A 166 1.59 -7.10 13.01
N ARG A 167 2.73 -7.75 13.23
CA ARG A 167 2.93 -9.18 12.94
C ARG A 167 2.58 -10.00 14.18
N MET A 168 1.60 -10.88 14.06
CA MET A 168 1.16 -11.82 15.08
C MET A 168 1.78 -13.19 14.79
N MET A 169 2.39 -13.82 15.79
CA MET A 169 3.01 -15.14 15.67
C MET A 169 2.62 -16.05 16.82
N LEU A 170 2.62 -17.36 16.54
CA LEU A 170 2.61 -18.37 17.59
C LEU A 170 4.04 -18.55 18.13
N PRO A 171 4.23 -18.73 19.44
CA PRO A 171 5.54 -18.97 20.00
C PRO A 171 6.12 -20.29 19.47
N ALA A 172 7.45 -20.38 19.38
CA ALA A 172 8.13 -21.61 18.94
C ALA A 172 7.76 -22.84 19.79
N SER A 173 7.44 -22.62 21.07
CA SER A 173 6.99 -23.64 22.02
C SER A 173 5.53 -24.08 21.88
N PHE A 174 4.73 -23.46 20.99
CA PHE A 174 3.34 -23.87 20.78
C PHE A 174 3.25 -25.32 20.31
N ASP A 175 2.47 -26.13 21.03
CA ASP A 175 2.28 -27.55 20.76
C ASP A 175 1.25 -27.78 19.65
N LEU A 176 1.77 -28.02 18.45
CA LEU A 176 0.98 -28.30 17.24
C LEU A 176 0.24 -29.64 17.29
N SER A 177 0.65 -30.57 18.16
CA SER A 177 0.00 -31.88 18.26
C SER A 177 -1.44 -31.77 18.77
N ARG A 178 -1.78 -30.64 19.42
CA ARG A 178 -3.11 -30.30 19.91
C ARG A 178 -4.09 -29.86 18.82
N ILE A 179 -3.59 -29.48 17.65
CA ILE A 179 -4.41 -29.09 16.49
C ILE A 179 -4.64 -30.33 15.64
N LYS A 180 -5.81 -30.97 15.74
CA LYS A 180 -6.14 -32.22 15.04
C LYS A 180 -6.65 -31.96 13.63
N ASN A 181 -7.31 -30.84 13.38
CA ASN A 181 -7.73 -30.47 12.03
C ASN A 181 -6.48 -30.18 11.15
N PRO A 182 -6.29 -30.91 10.03
CA PRO A 182 -5.07 -30.79 9.22
C PRO A 182 -4.93 -29.41 8.55
N ASP A 183 -6.03 -28.83 8.08
CA ASP A 183 -6.03 -27.51 7.44
C ASP A 183 -5.69 -26.41 8.46
N LEU A 184 -6.26 -26.51 9.66
CA LEU A 184 -5.93 -25.61 10.76
C LEU A 184 -4.50 -25.81 11.25
N ARG A 185 -3.98 -27.04 11.25
CA ARG A 185 -2.58 -27.32 11.60
C ARG A 185 -1.62 -26.68 10.61
N LYS A 186 -1.94 -26.66 9.31
CA LYS A 186 -1.16 -25.95 8.30
C LYS A 186 -1.14 -24.43 8.55
N VAL A 187 -2.27 -23.85 8.92
CA VAL A 187 -2.36 -22.45 9.36
C VAL A 187 -1.49 -22.23 10.61
N ALA A 188 -1.62 -23.06 11.65
CA ALA A 188 -0.82 -22.96 12.87
C ALA A 188 0.69 -23.09 12.63
N ASN A 189 1.12 -24.03 11.78
CA ASN A 189 2.52 -24.13 11.35
C ASN A 189 3.00 -22.83 10.69
N THR A 190 2.17 -22.27 9.80
CA THR A 190 2.48 -20.99 9.13
C THR A 190 2.60 -19.86 10.14
N LEU A 191 1.71 -19.79 11.14
CA LEU A 191 1.76 -18.77 12.20
C LEU A 191 3.00 -18.87 13.09
N LYS A 192 3.61 -20.06 13.23
CA LYS A 192 4.90 -20.23 13.94
C LYS A 192 6.10 -19.77 13.12
N VAL A 193 6.06 -19.95 11.79
CA VAL A 193 7.20 -19.65 10.90
C VAL A 193 7.12 -18.22 10.36
N TYR A 194 6.00 -17.88 9.72
CA TYR A 194 5.81 -16.60 9.04
C TYR A 194 4.83 -15.66 9.76
N GLY A 195 3.98 -16.17 10.64
CA GLY A 195 2.99 -15.33 11.33
C GLY A 195 1.89 -14.81 10.40
N ALA A 196 1.14 -13.83 10.89
CA ALA A 196 0.15 -13.09 10.14
C ALA A 196 0.26 -11.60 10.43
N TYR A 197 0.12 -10.76 9.41
CA TYR A 197 0.03 -9.32 9.57
C TYR A 197 -1.42 -8.88 9.75
N VAL A 198 -1.66 -8.00 10.72
CA VAL A 198 -2.95 -7.35 10.92
C VAL A 198 -3.15 -6.31 9.81
N VAL A 199 -3.99 -6.60 8.84
CA VAL A 199 -4.16 -5.77 7.63
C VAL A 199 -5.50 -5.04 7.56
N ASP A 200 -6.45 -5.44 8.39
CA ASP A 200 -7.81 -4.93 8.38
C ASP A 200 -8.49 -5.03 9.74
N SER A 201 -9.62 -4.34 9.87
CA SER A 201 -10.56 -4.54 10.96
C SER A 201 -11.63 -5.58 10.59
N ASN A 202 -12.24 -6.18 11.61
CA ASN A 202 -13.46 -6.95 11.47
C ASN A 202 -14.45 -6.55 12.57
N TYR A 203 -15.67 -7.06 12.51
CA TYR A 203 -16.73 -6.67 13.43
C TYR A 203 -16.53 -7.24 14.83
N ASP A 204 -16.58 -8.57 14.97
CA ASP A 204 -16.54 -9.24 16.29
C ASP A 204 -16.00 -10.67 16.18
N THR A 205 -15.11 -10.91 15.23
CA THR A 205 -14.42 -12.20 15.10
C THR A 205 -13.04 -12.04 15.70
N ALA A 206 -12.74 -12.80 16.77
CA ALA A 206 -11.50 -12.65 17.54
C ALA A 206 -10.24 -12.56 16.67
N TYR A 207 -10.18 -13.34 15.59
CA TYR A 207 -9.29 -13.13 14.46
C TYR A 207 -9.83 -13.82 13.21
N SER A 208 -9.51 -13.29 12.04
CA SER A 208 -9.78 -13.94 10.75
C SER A 208 -8.51 -14.05 9.94
N ILE A 209 -8.31 -15.18 9.26
CA ILE A 209 -7.26 -15.36 8.25
C ILE A 209 -7.91 -15.32 6.87
N TYR A 210 -7.33 -14.54 5.96
CA TYR A 210 -7.92 -14.37 4.63
C TYR A 210 -7.52 -15.51 3.68
N VAL A 211 -8.51 -16.01 2.94
CA VAL A 211 -8.36 -17.06 1.94
C VAL A 211 -9.01 -16.63 0.63
N GLU A 212 -8.42 -17.02 -0.50
CA GLU A 212 -8.92 -16.74 -1.83
C GLU A 212 -10.34 -17.31 -2.04
N ASN A 213 -11.23 -16.50 -2.62
CA ASN A 213 -12.57 -16.94 -2.99
C ASN A 213 -12.51 -18.09 -4.00
N GLY A 214 -13.41 -19.07 -3.84
CA GLY A 214 -13.43 -20.24 -4.71
C GLY A 214 -12.30 -21.25 -4.46
N SER A 215 -11.52 -21.07 -3.39
CA SER A 215 -10.53 -22.06 -2.93
C SER A 215 -11.18 -23.36 -2.42
N GLY A 216 -12.43 -23.28 -1.95
CA GLY A 216 -13.09 -24.38 -1.26
C GLY A 216 -12.58 -24.62 0.16
N PHE A 217 -11.73 -23.72 0.69
CA PHE A 217 -11.21 -23.83 2.05
C PHE A 217 -12.35 -23.63 3.07
N SER A 218 -12.57 -24.64 3.90
CA SER A 218 -13.48 -24.56 5.03
C SER A 218 -12.97 -25.46 6.15
N LEU A 219 -12.79 -24.89 7.34
CA LEU A 219 -12.42 -25.67 8.52
C LEU A 219 -13.59 -26.51 9.05
N MET A 220 -14.81 -26.15 8.67
CA MET A 220 -16.06 -26.71 9.19
C MET A 220 -17.04 -26.97 8.02
N PRO A 221 -16.69 -27.84 7.05
CA PRO A 221 -17.47 -28.02 5.82
C PRO A 221 -18.87 -28.62 6.05
N ASN A 222 -19.06 -29.34 7.16
CA ASN A 222 -20.31 -29.99 7.54
C ASN A 222 -21.13 -29.16 8.54
N GLY A 223 -20.85 -27.86 8.65
CA GLY A 223 -21.42 -26.99 9.68
C GLY A 223 -20.56 -26.94 10.94
N TRP A 224 -21.07 -26.24 11.97
CA TRP A 224 -20.35 -25.93 13.19
C TRP A 224 -19.71 -27.15 13.85
N ASP A 225 -18.41 -27.05 14.16
CA ASP A 225 -17.63 -28.10 14.84
C ASP A 225 -16.95 -27.50 16.07
N THR A 226 -17.43 -27.86 17.26
CA THR A 226 -16.89 -27.36 18.54
C THR A 226 -15.45 -27.76 18.77
N SER A 227 -14.98 -28.90 18.25
CA SER A 227 -13.59 -29.31 18.39
C SER A 227 -12.64 -28.39 17.61
N VAL A 228 -13.04 -27.97 16.41
CA VAL A 228 -12.31 -26.98 15.62
C VAL A 228 -12.35 -25.60 16.28
N VAL A 229 -13.47 -25.22 16.91
CA VAL A 229 -13.56 -23.98 17.70
C VAL A 229 -12.57 -24.00 18.86
N ASP A 230 -12.51 -25.09 19.62
CA ASP A 230 -11.56 -25.24 20.72
C ASP A 230 -10.11 -25.12 20.22
N GLU A 231 -9.78 -25.70 19.07
CA GLU A 231 -8.46 -25.56 18.44
C GLU A 231 -8.15 -24.12 17.99
N LEU A 232 -9.14 -23.41 17.42
CA LEU A 232 -9.02 -21.99 17.08
C LEU A 232 -8.77 -21.13 18.33
N GLU A 233 -9.40 -21.47 19.46
CA GLU A 233 -9.19 -20.80 20.75
C GLU A 233 -7.79 -21.04 21.32
N LEU A 234 -7.22 -22.23 21.13
CA LEU A 234 -5.81 -22.49 21.49
C LEU A 234 -4.86 -21.56 20.73
N ILE A 235 -5.11 -21.36 19.43
CA ILE A 235 -4.32 -20.45 18.60
C ILE A 235 -4.53 -19.01 19.08
N ARG A 236 -5.78 -18.57 19.27
CA ARG A 236 -6.10 -17.22 19.75
C ARG A 236 -5.38 -16.89 21.06
N ALA A 237 -5.46 -17.81 22.04
CA ALA A 237 -4.86 -17.62 23.36
C ALA A 237 -3.32 -17.58 23.32
N ALA A 238 -2.70 -18.20 22.32
CA ALA A 238 -1.25 -18.28 22.17
C ALA A 238 -0.65 -17.20 21.24
N LEU A 239 -1.42 -16.59 20.35
CA LEU A 239 -0.93 -15.55 19.44
C LEU A 239 -0.35 -14.36 20.22
N ARG A 240 0.83 -13.90 19.80
CA ARG A 240 1.50 -12.72 20.38
C ARG A 240 1.96 -11.80 19.26
N GLN A 241 1.94 -10.50 19.53
CA GLN A 241 2.58 -9.53 18.66
C GLN A 241 4.10 -9.72 18.74
N VAL A 242 4.75 -9.72 17.58
CA VAL A 242 6.21 -9.61 17.48
C VAL A 242 6.57 -8.15 17.76
N VAL A 243 7.25 -7.91 18.87
CA VAL A 243 7.67 -6.55 19.32
C VAL A 243 9.12 -6.23 18.97
N GLY A 244 9.88 -7.21 18.46
CA GLY A 244 11.26 -7.05 18.03
C GLY A 244 11.79 -8.30 17.33
N ALA A 245 12.80 -8.12 16.49
CA ALA A 245 13.55 -9.16 15.80
C ALA A 245 14.99 -8.68 15.58
N GLU A 246 15.95 -9.60 15.51
CA GLU A 246 17.34 -9.27 15.13
C GLU A 246 17.45 -8.85 13.65
N GLY A 247 16.53 -9.33 12.82
CA GLY A 247 16.43 -9.00 11.41
C GLY A 247 15.30 -9.76 10.73
N TRP A 248 15.06 -9.44 9.46
CA TRP A 248 14.04 -10.10 8.64
C TRP A 248 14.67 -10.75 7.41
N VAL A 249 14.08 -11.85 6.96
CA VAL A 249 14.44 -12.52 5.70
C VAL A 249 13.20 -12.66 4.82
N ASN A 250 13.39 -12.71 3.51
CA ASN A 250 12.33 -12.98 2.54
C ASN A 250 12.01 -14.50 2.46
N GLY A 251 11.02 -14.86 1.64
CA GLY A 251 10.62 -16.27 1.44
C GLY A 251 11.70 -17.19 0.85
N ASN A 252 12.81 -16.62 0.36
CA ASN A 252 14.00 -17.33 -0.12
C ASN A 252 15.16 -17.29 0.89
N ASN A 253 14.89 -16.90 2.14
CA ASN A 253 15.85 -16.80 3.23
C ASN A 253 16.98 -15.76 3.04
N ALA A 254 16.80 -14.80 2.13
CA ALA A 254 17.72 -13.68 1.97
C ALA A 254 17.34 -12.55 2.93
N SER A 255 18.33 -11.93 3.58
CA SER A 255 18.11 -10.77 4.46
C SER A 255 17.39 -9.64 3.71
N LEU A 256 16.37 -9.09 4.35
CA LEU A 256 15.75 -7.86 3.88
C LEU A 256 16.65 -6.67 4.26
N PRO A 257 16.96 -5.75 3.33
CA PRO A 257 17.71 -4.54 3.65
C PRO A 257 16.93 -3.69 4.67
N ALA A 258 17.65 -2.82 5.37
CA ALA A 258 17.00 -1.76 6.13
C ALA A 258 16.20 -0.86 5.17
N ASP A 259 15.08 -0.29 5.63
CA ASP A 259 14.16 0.54 4.82
C ASP A 259 14.76 1.89 4.36
N ASP A 260 16.09 2.02 4.34
CA ASP A 260 16.81 3.24 4.06
C ASP A 260 16.70 3.69 2.59
N ASP A 261 16.34 2.77 1.69
CA ASP A 261 16.15 3.02 0.26
C ASP A 261 14.69 3.36 -0.14
N ASP A 262 13.73 3.33 0.80
CA ASP A 262 12.33 3.60 0.47
C ASP A 262 12.15 5.06 0.01
N PRO A 263 11.42 5.31 -1.11
CA PRO A 263 11.14 6.66 -1.56
C PRO A 263 10.26 7.37 -0.53
N LEU A 264 10.70 8.53 -0.04
CA LEU A 264 9.98 9.34 0.95
C LEU A 264 9.13 10.45 0.30
N LEU A 265 9.40 10.73 -0.97
CA LEU A 265 8.79 11.83 -1.71
C LEU A 265 7.68 11.31 -2.62
N SER A 266 6.48 11.82 -2.37
CA SER A 266 5.31 11.65 -3.22
C SER A 266 5.31 12.69 -4.34
N MET A 267 4.99 12.25 -5.57
CA MET A 267 4.80 13.14 -6.73
C MET A 267 3.34 13.57 -6.92
N ARG A 268 2.46 13.13 -6.02
CA ARG A 268 1.01 13.38 -6.02
C ARG A 268 0.68 14.85 -5.79
N GLY A 269 -0.59 15.18 -5.99
CA GLY A 269 -1.14 16.49 -5.70
C GLY A 269 -1.20 17.40 -6.92
N ARG A 270 -1.58 18.65 -6.67
CA ARG A 270 -1.86 19.63 -7.73
C ARG A 270 -0.56 20.25 -8.24
N TRP A 271 -0.31 20.07 -9.54
CA TRP A 271 0.79 20.70 -10.26
C TRP A 271 0.28 21.95 -11.00
N VAL A 272 0.68 23.13 -10.55
CA VAL A 272 0.27 24.43 -11.11
C VAL A 272 1.40 25.10 -11.85
N HIS A 273 1.11 25.99 -12.79
CA HIS A 273 2.15 26.87 -13.35
C HIS A 273 2.87 27.60 -12.22
N THR A 274 4.21 27.58 -12.26
CA THR A 274 5.04 28.19 -11.22
C THR A 274 4.66 29.66 -10.99
N GLY A 275 4.42 30.02 -9.72
CA GLY A 275 4.01 31.37 -9.34
C GLY A 275 2.52 31.68 -9.51
N THR A 276 1.69 30.68 -9.85
CA THR A 276 0.24 30.86 -10.05
C THR A 276 -0.55 29.79 -9.29
N SER A 277 -1.88 29.88 -9.33
CA SER A 277 -2.81 28.83 -8.88
C SER A 277 -3.39 28.00 -10.04
N VAL A 278 -3.01 28.29 -11.28
CA VAL A 278 -3.59 27.69 -12.49
C VAL A 278 -2.93 26.34 -12.75
N THR A 279 -3.73 25.28 -12.92
CA THR A 279 -3.22 23.95 -13.28
C THR A 279 -2.45 24.02 -14.60
N GLY A 280 -1.25 23.45 -14.63
CA GLY A 280 -0.46 23.40 -15.86
C GLY A 280 -0.74 22.15 -16.70
N PRO A 281 -0.17 22.06 -17.91
CA PRO A 281 -0.47 21.01 -18.88
C PRO A 281 0.15 19.64 -18.56
N GLY A 282 1.18 19.61 -17.72
CA GLY A 282 1.76 18.38 -17.19
C GLY A 282 0.81 17.72 -16.20
N ALA A 283 0.55 16.43 -16.43
CA ALA A 283 -0.38 15.64 -15.65
C ALA A 283 0.36 14.60 -14.81
N PHE A 284 -0.04 14.45 -13.56
CA PHE A 284 0.44 13.38 -12.70
C PHE A 284 -0.01 12.01 -13.24
N ARG A 285 0.94 11.08 -13.37
CA ARG A 285 0.71 9.68 -13.71
C ARG A 285 1.01 8.83 -12.49
N THR A 286 -0.06 8.25 -11.95
CA THR A 286 -0.07 7.47 -10.70
C THR A 286 0.95 6.34 -10.70
N TRP A 287 0.94 5.45 -11.68
CA TRP A 287 1.83 4.29 -11.69
C TRP A 287 3.30 4.63 -11.95
N GLU A 288 3.53 5.69 -12.72
CA GLU A 288 4.87 6.20 -13.00
C GLU A 288 5.41 7.03 -11.84
N GLN A 289 4.53 7.50 -10.95
CA GLN A 289 4.85 8.52 -9.94
C GLN A 289 5.62 9.68 -10.55
N ALA A 290 5.14 10.18 -11.68
CA ALA A 290 5.79 11.21 -12.46
C ALA A 290 4.79 12.25 -12.92
N ILE A 291 5.26 13.47 -13.14
CA ILE A 291 4.54 14.43 -13.98
C ILE A 291 4.92 14.18 -15.44
N VAL A 292 3.93 14.02 -16.29
CA VAL A 292 4.09 13.80 -17.73
C VAL A 292 3.55 15.01 -18.47
N PHE A 293 4.43 15.64 -19.23
CA PHE A 293 4.13 16.78 -20.09
C PHE A 293 3.84 16.31 -21.52
N PRO A 294 2.84 16.92 -22.20
CA PRO A 294 2.68 16.74 -23.65
C PRO A 294 3.88 17.32 -24.42
N ASP A 295 3.88 17.23 -25.76
CA ASP A 295 4.82 18.00 -26.58
C ASP A 295 4.61 19.49 -26.35
N THR A 296 5.62 20.16 -25.78
CA THR A 296 5.61 21.60 -25.51
C THR A 296 6.60 22.32 -26.41
N LYS A 297 6.15 23.40 -27.09
CA LYS A 297 7.01 24.22 -27.97
C LYS A 297 8.01 25.10 -27.22
N THR A 298 7.73 25.37 -25.95
CA THR A 298 8.61 26.06 -25.02
C THR A 298 8.65 25.29 -23.72
N ARG A 299 9.69 25.51 -22.92
CA ARG A 299 9.80 24.91 -21.60
C ARG A 299 8.72 25.47 -20.69
N ILE A 300 7.95 24.59 -20.05
CA ILE A 300 6.91 24.95 -19.09
C ILE A 300 7.35 24.51 -17.70
N SER A 301 7.27 25.43 -16.74
CA SER A 301 7.53 25.13 -15.32
C SER A 301 6.21 24.93 -14.57
N GLN A 302 6.11 23.81 -13.86
CA GLN A 302 5.04 23.53 -12.92
C GLN A 302 5.59 23.26 -11.53
N THR A 303 4.90 23.80 -10.54
CA THR A 303 5.23 23.65 -9.13
C THR A 303 4.18 22.82 -8.43
N ASN A 304 4.67 21.96 -7.54
CA ASN A 304 3.85 21.24 -6.59
C ASN A 304 4.33 21.59 -5.18
N TYR A 305 3.39 22.08 -4.38
CA TYR A 305 3.59 22.45 -2.98
C TYR A 305 3.21 21.31 -2.03
N THR A 306 3.27 20.06 -2.52
CA THR A 306 2.90 18.87 -1.75
C THR A 306 3.76 18.74 -0.51
N THR A 307 3.13 18.20 0.52
CA THR A 307 3.82 17.74 1.72
C THR A 307 4.57 16.45 1.41
N LEU A 308 5.59 16.17 2.23
CA LEU A 308 6.06 14.80 2.44
C LEU A 308 4.88 13.88 2.75
N SER A 309 5.06 12.60 2.51
CA SER A 309 4.00 11.63 2.73
C SER A 309 3.49 11.64 4.18
N LYS A 310 2.23 11.24 4.34
CA LYS A 310 1.53 11.14 5.63
C LYS A 310 1.95 9.92 6.44
N VAL A 311 2.73 9.00 5.87
CA VAL A 311 3.20 7.78 6.52
C VAL A 311 4.11 8.14 7.69
N ASN A 312 3.69 7.79 8.92
CA ASN A 312 4.34 8.27 10.13
C ASN A 312 5.77 7.76 10.33
N TRP A 313 6.02 6.48 10.07
CA TRP A 313 7.34 5.87 10.21
C TRP A 313 8.31 6.24 9.07
N GLY A 314 7.80 6.75 7.94
CA GLY A 314 8.58 7.14 6.77
C GLY A 314 8.95 8.62 6.74
N LYS A 315 8.85 9.33 7.86
CA LYS A 315 9.20 10.77 7.92
C LYS A 315 10.72 10.93 7.96
N PRO A 316 11.31 11.86 7.19
CA PRO A 316 12.73 12.19 7.31
C PRO A 316 13.09 12.66 8.72
N VAL A 317 14.30 12.31 9.16
CA VAL A 317 14.83 12.64 10.50
C VAL A 317 15.82 13.79 10.39
N ALA A 318 15.70 14.81 11.25
CA ALA A 318 16.63 15.94 11.29
C ALA A 318 18.08 15.47 11.48
N GLY A 319 19.01 16.08 10.75
CA GLY A 319 20.43 15.72 10.77
C GLY A 319 20.78 14.49 9.92
N ARG A 320 19.80 13.73 9.40
CA ARG A 320 20.05 12.59 8.51
C ARG A 320 20.47 13.08 7.13
N LYS A 321 21.48 12.42 6.55
CA LYS A 321 21.84 12.65 5.14
C LYS A 321 20.78 12.06 4.22
N MET A 322 20.41 12.83 3.23
CA MET A 322 19.37 12.52 2.26
C MET A 322 19.94 12.70 0.86
N ARG A 323 19.41 11.91 -0.07
CA ARG A 323 19.73 12.02 -1.50
C ARG A 323 18.45 12.25 -2.29
N PHE A 324 18.46 13.29 -3.12
CA PHE A 324 17.41 13.56 -4.11
C PHE A 324 17.92 13.24 -5.51
N LYS A 325 17.30 12.29 -6.20
CA LYS A 325 17.63 11.87 -7.57
C LYS A 325 16.51 12.23 -8.54
N SER A 326 16.87 12.68 -9.74
CA SER A 326 15.92 12.84 -10.85
C SER A 326 15.90 11.59 -11.74
N VAL A 327 14.68 11.17 -12.12
CA VAL A 327 14.43 10.22 -13.20
C VAL A 327 13.54 10.93 -14.21
N ALA A 328 14.06 11.19 -15.41
CA ALA A 328 13.43 12.05 -16.40
C ALA A 328 13.62 11.54 -17.83
N SER A 329 12.71 11.96 -18.71
CA SER A 329 12.76 11.68 -20.15
C SER A 329 12.46 12.94 -20.96
N GLY A 330 12.81 12.94 -22.25
CA GLY A 330 12.46 14.01 -23.18
C GLY A 330 13.01 15.41 -22.81
N GLY A 331 14.10 15.48 -22.04
CA GLY A 331 14.69 16.75 -21.61
C GLY A 331 13.95 17.48 -20.48
N ALA A 332 13.00 16.80 -19.81
CA ALA A 332 12.43 17.28 -18.56
C ALA A 332 13.46 17.26 -17.43
N ARG A 333 13.23 18.11 -16.42
CA ARG A 333 14.11 18.27 -15.26
C ARG A 333 13.31 18.64 -14.03
N ILE A 334 13.86 18.37 -12.84
CA ILE A 334 13.17 18.63 -11.57
C ILE A 334 14.10 19.26 -10.54
N ARG A 335 13.53 20.12 -9.71
CA ARG A 335 14.19 20.80 -8.60
C ARG A 335 13.43 20.51 -7.32
N LEU A 336 14.17 20.17 -6.28
CA LEU A 336 13.70 20.08 -4.91
C LEU A 336 14.16 21.33 -4.16
N GLN A 337 13.21 22.01 -3.52
CA GLN A 337 13.50 22.97 -2.46
C GLN A 337 12.97 22.42 -1.14
N VAL A 338 13.82 22.42 -0.12
CA VAL A 338 13.43 22.13 1.26
C VAL A 338 13.48 23.46 2.02
N LYS A 339 12.37 23.80 2.67
CA LYS A 339 12.20 25.04 3.41
C LYS A 339 12.04 24.77 4.89
N THR A 340 12.51 25.71 5.72
CA THR A 340 12.23 25.78 7.17
C THR A 340 11.57 27.12 7.44
N GLY A 341 10.26 27.11 7.72
CA GLY A 341 9.48 28.35 7.74
C GLY A 341 9.52 29.06 6.37
N PRO A 342 9.83 30.36 6.30
CA PRO A 342 9.90 31.10 5.04
C PRO A 342 11.22 30.88 4.26
N SER A 343 12.25 30.34 4.91
CA SER A 343 13.61 30.26 4.36
C SER A 343 13.84 28.97 3.59
N VAL A 344 14.62 29.04 2.51
CA VAL A 344 15.10 27.84 1.80
C VAL A 344 16.32 27.28 2.54
N ALA A 345 16.17 26.11 3.13
CA ALA A 345 17.24 25.40 3.84
C ALA A 345 18.11 24.58 2.87
N PHE A 346 17.52 24.05 1.80
CA PHE A 346 18.22 23.35 0.74
C PHE A 346 17.56 23.57 -0.62
N ASP A 347 18.37 23.59 -1.66
CA ASP A 347 17.94 23.70 -3.04
C ASP A 347 18.83 22.85 -3.94
N SER A 348 18.25 21.88 -4.64
CA SER A 348 19.01 21.01 -5.54
C SER A 348 19.43 21.69 -6.84
N GLY A 349 18.85 22.85 -7.18
CA GLY A 349 18.80 23.32 -8.56
C GLY A 349 18.00 22.36 -9.44
N PHE A 350 17.95 22.64 -10.75
CA PHE A 350 17.31 21.72 -11.70
C PHE A 350 18.24 20.56 -12.03
N LEU A 351 17.81 19.36 -11.67
CA LEU A 351 18.47 18.09 -11.96
C LEU A 351 17.95 17.51 -13.26
N GLN A 352 18.87 17.09 -14.13
CA GLN A 352 18.59 16.34 -15.35
C GLN A 352 18.42 14.85 -15.04
N ASN A 353 18.02 14.06 -16.04
CA ASN A 353 17.89 12.61 -15.87
C ASN A 353 19.15 11.98 -15.26
N ASP A 354 18.95 11.08 -14.30
CA ASP A 354 19.99 10.34 -13.58
C ASP A 354 21.02 11.18 -12.80
N THR A 355 20.75 12.48 -12.61
CA THR A 355 21.52 13.34 -11.71
C THR A 355 20.88 13.42 -10.32
N GLY A 356 21.69 13.77 -9.32
CA GLY A 356 21.23 13.84 -7.93
C GLY A 356 21.97 14.88 -7.10
N ALA A 357 21.40 15.23 -5.96
CA ALA A 357 22.01 16.10 -4.97
C ALA A 357 21.81 15.51 -3.57
N SER A 358 22.84 15.57 -2.74
CA SER A 358 22.78 15.16 -1.33
C SER A 358 22.72 16.38 -0.42
N PHE A 359 21.99 16.24 0.69
CA PHE A 359 21.86 17.28 1.71
C PHE A 359 21.54 16.68 3.07
N THR A 360 21.71 17.48 4.12
CA THR A 360 21.28 17.07 5.46
C THR A 360 19.86 17.55 5.70
N TRP A 361 18.97 16.66 6.12
CA TRP A 361 17.60 17.03 6.43
C TRP A 361 17.57 18.07 7.56
N PRO A 362 16.90 19.22 7.38
CA PRO A 362 16.95 20.28 8.37
C PRO A 362 16.16 19.94 9.63
N GLY A 363 16.58 20.53 10.75
CA GLY A 363 15.79 20.59 11.98
C GLY A 363 14.61 21.56 11.86
N THR A 364 13.81 21.63 12.91
CA THR A 364 12.64 22.52 12.99
C THR A 364 12.95 23.84 13.71
N GLU A 365 14.23 24.14 14.00
CA GLU A 365 14.60 25.32 14.79
C GLU A 365 14.18 26.62 14.10
N ASN A 366 14.21 26.64 12.77
CA ASN A 366 13.85 27.79 11.94
C ASN A 366 12.40 27.73 11.40
N GLY A 367 11.56 26.86 11.97
CA GLY A 367 10.15 26.68 11.60
C GLY A 367 9.85 25.32 10.97
N ALA A 368 8.57 25.10 10.65
CA ALA A 368 8.10 23.85 10.07
C ALA A 368 8.82 23.54 8.73
N VAL A 369 9.22 22.29 8.56
CA VAL A 369 9.85 21.83 7.32
C VAL A 369 8.79 21.61 6.24
N SER A 370 9.02 22.14 5.05
CA SER A 370 8.15 21.90 3.88
C SER A 370 8.98 21.66 2.62
N VAL A 371 8.37 21.01 1.65
CA VAL A 371 9.00 20.66 0.37
C VAL A 371 8.27 21.37 -0.76
N VAL A 372 9.03 21.87 -1.73
CA VAL A 372 8.52 22.38 -2.99
C VAL A 372 9.22 21.65 -4.12
N LEU A 373 8.43 21.04 -5.00
CA LEU A 373 8.93 20.44 -6.23
C LEU A 373 8.63 21.36 -7.40
N ILE A 374 9.62 21.56 -8.26
CA ILE A 374 9.47 22.33 -9.48
C ILE A 374 9.93 21.45 -10.62
N ALA A 375 9.01 21.10 -11.51
CA ALA A 375 9.27 20.31 -12.69
C ALA A 375 9.21 21.20 -13.93
N GLU A 376 10.13 20.99 -14.85
CA GLU A 376 10.12 21.65 -16.15
C GLU A 376 10.04 20.63 -17.27
N SER A 377 9.17 20.90 -18.25
CA SER A 377 9.02 20.07 -19.44
C SER A 377 10.26 20.10 -20.35
N GLY A 378 10.35 19.12 -21.24
CA GLY A 378 11.17 19.18 -22.45
C GLY A 378 10.73 20.25 -23.44
N VAL A 379 11.36 20.27 -24.62
CA VAL A 379 10.97 21.15 -25.72
C VAL A 379 10.88 20.32 -27.01
N ASN A 380 9.79 20.52 -27.77
CA ASN A 380 9.50 19.83 -29.04
C ASN A 380 9.38 18.30 -28.95
N MET A 381 9.09 17.77 -27.76
CA MET A 381 8.76 16.37 -27.54
C MET A 381 7.99 16.17 -26.23
N PRO A 382 7.18 15.10 -26.11
CA PRO A 382 6.65 14.67 -24.82
C PRO A 382 7.78 14.37 -23.84
N SER A 383 7.54 14.61 -22.56
CA SER A 383 8.58 14.45 -21.53
C SER A 383 7.97 14.08 -20.19
N SER A 384 8.73 13.40 -19.34
CA SER A 384 8.28 13.03 -18.00
C SER A 384 9.38 13.24 -16.99
N VAL A 385 9.02 13.53 -15.74
CA VAL A 385 10.00 13.60 -14.65
C VAL A 385 9.40 13.21 -13.31
N ARG A 386 10.21 12.50 -12.51
CA ARG A 386 9.98 12.29 -11.09
C ARG A 386 11.23 12.52 -10.27
N GLY A 387 11.01 12.87 -9.02
CA GLY A 387 12.04 12.99 -8.00
C GLY A 387 11.96 11.81 -7.04
N VAL A 388 13.10 11.24 -6.68
CA VAL A 388 13.23 10.18 -5.68
C VAL A 388 14.03 10.77 -4.51
N LEU A 389 13.44 10.80 -3.33
CA LEU A 389 14.11 11.21 -2.08
C LEU A 389 14.27 9.97 -1.20
N SER A 390 15.50 9.63 -0.83
CA SER A 390 15.82 8.52 0.07
C SER A 390 16.87 8.97 1.10
N ALA A 391 17.10 8.16 2.14
CA ALA A 391 18.31 8.33 2.95
C ALA A 391 19.55 8.03 2.09
N ASP A 392 20.68 8.67 2.43
CA ASP A 392 21.99 8.47 1.77
C ASP A 392 22.94 7.60 2.61
#